data_AF-A0AAN0JTU9-F1
#
_entry.id   AF-A0AAN0JTU9-F1
#
_cell.length_a   1.000
_cell.length_b   1.000
_cell.length_c   1.000
_cell.angle_alpha   90.00
_cell.angle_beta   90.00
_cell.angle_gamma   90.00
#
_symmetry.space_group_name_H-M   'P 1'
#
loop_
_entity.id
_entity.type
_entity.pdbx_description
1 polymer ?
#
loop_
_entity_poly.entity_id
_entity_poly.type
_entity_poly.pdbx_seq_one_letter_code
_entity_poly.pdbx_strand_id
1 'polypeptide(L)'
;MMEETEDDLDKLWRDIKVNERFQGKQVVLNYFENRLLPAFKTHAAIWILKEVGVTNPDMGITNNPAESINAVLHALQNWKQVPLDMVCLSLFHLSSYYYREIERALHQLGNWNVKDEYFHLLREPSLMPRLPKVSDPKEIVARVKSGLLPSHSGKDDKEIIESANRKTDLTVDSSIFSLAVDAVEKRYVSLADTGCWVVRATDGKTPYAVRLFPKEQCSCAQGKNCYHILACKLMTGQEIRDFVPPKPNMTCLQQQARRKRKEKPAGRKKP
;
A
#
# COMPACT_ATOMS: atom_id res chain seq x y z
N MET A 1 -10.24 -6.34 35.61
CA MET A 1 -10.10 -7.70 36.18
C MET A 1 -10.87 -8.60 35.25
N MET A 2 -10.18 -9.43 34.47
CA MET A 2 -10.88 -10.43 33.66
C MET A 2 -11.23 -11.60 34.56
N GLU A 3 -12.40 -12.19 34.36
CA GLU A 3 -12.87 -13.33 35.14
C GLU A 3 -11.90 -14.51 34.97
N GLU A 4 -11.34 -15.01 36.07
CA GLU A 4 -10.34 -16.08 36.03
C GLU A 4 -10.97 -17.47 35.94
N THR A 5 -12.28 -17.58 36.21
CA THR A 5 -13.03 -18.84 36.23
C THR A 5 -14.35 -18.75 35.47
N GLU A 6 -14.88 -19.91 35.07
CA GLU A 6 -16.17 -20.01 34.38
C GLU A 6 -17.33 -19.53 35.26
N ASP A 7 -17.28 -19.81 36.57
CA ASP A 7 -18.30 -19.41 37.54
C ASP A 7 -18.38 -17.88 37.71
N ASP A 8 -17.24 -17.19 37.66
CA ASP A 8 -17.17 -15.73 37.72
C ASP A 8 -17.82 -15.10 36.49
N LEU A 9 -17.56 -15.65 35.31
CA LEU A 9 -18.19 -15.22 34.05
C LEU A 9 -19.71 -15.44 34.07
N ASP A 10 -20.17 -16.58 34.59
CA ASP A 10 -21.60 -16.90 34.66
C ASP A 10 -22.34 -16.03 35.68
N LYS A 11 -21.66 -15.60 36.74
CA LYS A 11 -22.20 -14.61 37.67
C LYS A 11 -22.31 -13.24 37.00
N LEU A 12 -21.27 -12.77 36.33
CA LEU A 12 -21.27 -11.50 35.60
C LEU A 12 -22.35 -11.47 34.51
N TRP A 13 -22.50 -12.56 33.76
CA TRP A 13 -23.50 -12.66 32.70
C TRP A 13 -24.94 -12.60 33.25
N ARG A 14 -25.18 -13.22 34.41
CA ARG A 14 -26.47 -13.10 35.12
C ARG A 14 -26.77 -11.65 35.49
N ASP A 15 -25.79 -10.92 36.00
CA ASP A 15 -25.95 -9.52 36.37
C ASP A 15 -26.20 -8.61 35.15
N ILE A 16 -25.52 -8.89 34.02
CA ILE A 16 -25.70 -8.17 32.75
C ILE A 16 -27.12 -8.38 32.19
N LYS A 17 -27.64 -9.61 32.26
CA LYS A 17 -28.98 -9.94 31.75
C LYS A 17 -30.10 -9.18 32.44
N VAL A 18 -29.96 -8.96 33.75
CA VAL A 18 -31.00 -8.31 34.57
C VAL A 18 -30.91 -6.77 34.48
N ASN A 19 -29.79 -6.25 33.99
CA ASN A 19 -29.55 -4.81 33.86
C ASN A 19 -30.56 -4.14 32.90
N GLU A 20 -31.16 -3.04 33.37
CA GLU A 20 -32.13 -2.22 32.64
C GLU A 20 -31.66 -1.80 31.24
N ARG A 21 -30.35 -1.62 31.05
CA ARG A 21 -29.75 -1.25 29.74
C ARG A 21 -29.98 -2.30 28.65
N PHE A 22 -30.15 -3.56 29.03
CA PHE A 22 -30.35 -4.68 28.11
C PHE A 22 -31.79 -5.21 28.12
N GLN A 23 -32.65 -4.68 28.99
CA GLN A 23 -34.08 -4.94 28.94
C GLN A 23 -34.65 -4.48 27.58
N GLY A 24 -35.28 -5.40 26.86
CA GLY A 24 -35.80 -5.17 25.50
C GLY A 24 -34.86 -5.55 24.35
N LYS A 25 -33.61 -5.96 24.61
CA LYS A 25 -32.64 -6.41 23.58
C LYS A 25 -32.54 -7.94 23.51
N GLN A 26 -33.67 -8.63 23.48
CA GLN A 26 -33.71 -10.09 23.60
C GLN A 26 -32.95 -10.83 22.48
N VAL A 27 -32.92 -10.26 21.27
CA VAL A 27 -32.16 -10.82 20.15
C VAL A 27 -30.66 -10.85 20.44
N VAL A 28 -30.13 -9.79 21.06
CA VAL A 28 -28.71 -9.68 21.41
C VAL A 28 -28.38 -10.64 22.55
N LEU A 29 -29.23 -10.67 23.59
CA LEU A 29 -29.05 -11.58 24.72
C LEU A 29 -29.07 -13.05 24.27
N ASN A 30 -30.00 -13.43 23.39
CA ASN A 30 -30.08 -14.78 22.82
C ASN A 30 -28.87 -15.13 21.96
N TYR A 31 -28.34 -14.18 21.18
CA TYR A 31 -27.12 -14.42 20.39
C TYR A 31 -25.91 -14.66 21.29
N PHE A 32 -25.77 -13.87 22.35
CA PHE A 32 -24.68 -14.03 23.30
C PHE A 32 -24.78 -15.37 24.03
N GLU A 33 -25.96 -15.72 24.52
CA GLU A 33 -26.16 -16.95 25.29
C GLU A 33 -26.03 -18.23 24.45
N ASN A 34 -26.61 -18.25 23.25
CA ASN A 34 -26.68 -19.48 22.46
C ASN A 34 -25.51 -19.66 21.48
N ARG A 35 -24.76 -18.59 21.17
CA ARG A 35 -23.63 -18.66 20.23
C ARG A 35 -22.33 -18.17 20.83
N LEU A 36 -22.30 -16.93 21.33
CA LEU A 36 -21.02 -16.29 21.66
C LEU A 36 -20.38 -16.88 22.92
N LEU A 37 -21.14 -16.99 24.01
CA LEU A 37 -20.64 -17.48 25.29
C LEU A 37 -20.19 -18.94 25.24
N PRO A 38 -20.94 -19.88 24.62
CA PRO A 38 -20.45 -21.24 24.44
C PRO A 38 -19.12 -21.27 23.67
N ALA A 39 -19.06 -20.61 22.52
CA ALA A 39 -17.82 -20.57 21.72
C ALA A 39 -16.65 -19.91 22.47
N PHE A 40 -16.93 -18.87 23.26
CA PHE A 40 -15.93 -18.20 24.09
C PHE A 40 -15.40 -19.12 25.19
N LYS A 41 -16.30 -19.74 25.97
CA LYS A 41 -15.95 -20.68 27.04
C LYS A 41 -15.14 -21.87 26.54
N THR A 42 -15.43 -22.38 25.35
CA THR A 42 -14.75 -23.55 24.78
C THR A 42 -13.37 -23.22 24.18
N HIS A 43 -13.16 -22.01 23.65
CA HIS A 43 -11.98 -21.74 22.80
C HIS A 43 -11.14 -20.53 23.19
N ALA A 44 -11.73 -19.53 23.84
CA ALA A 44 -11.10 -18.21 24.00
C ALA A 44 -11.05 -17.73 25.45
N ALA A 45 -11.61 -18.50 26.39
CA ALA A 45 -11.61 -18.16 27.80
C ALA A 45 -10.21 -18.31 28.42
N ILE A 46 -9.89 -17.42 29.35
CA ILE A 46 -8.55 -17.30 29.95
C ILE A 46 -8.08 -18.61 30.59
N TRP A 47 -8.98 -19.36 31.23
CA TRP A 47 -8.65 -20.66 31.83
C TRP A 47 -8.27 -21.69 30.77
N ILE A 48 -8.95 -21.72 29.62
CA ILE A 48 -8.58 -22.58 28.47
C ILE A 48 -7.23 -22.13 27.88
N LEU A 49 -7.02 -20.82 27.72
CA LEU A 49 -5.76 -20.29 27.18
C LEU A 49 -4.56 -20.58 28.08
N LYS A 50 -4.76 -20.59 29.40
CA LYS A 50 -3.76 -20.98 30.40
C LYS A 50 -3.42 -22.48 30.29
N GLU A 51 -4.42 -23.35 30.16
CA GLU A 51 -4.21 -24.79 29.99
C GLU A 51 -3.44 -25.15 28.71
N VAL A 52 -3.69 -24.44 27.61
CA VAL A 52 -3.02 -24.65 26.32
C VAL A 52 -1.61 -24.01 26.26
N GLY A 53 -1.21 -23.25 27.30
CA GLY A 53 0.12 -22.68 27.41
C GLY A 53 0.35 -21.40 26.59
N VAL A 54 -0.69 -20.60 26.35
CA VAL A 54 -0.57 -19.30 25.67
C VAL A 54 0.25 -18.33 26.53
N THR A 55 1.23 -17.66 25.94
CA THR A 55 2.27 -16.87 26.65
C THR A 55 1.72 -15.63 27.37
N ASN A 56 0.59 -15.09 26.94
CA ASN A 56 -0.11 -13.96 27.57
C ASN A 56 -1.63 -14.20 27.55
N PRO A 57 -2.16 -15.06 28.43
CA PRO A 57 -3.57 -15.41 28.45
C PRO A 57 -4.45 -14.22 28.85
N ASP A 58 -3.91 -13.30 29.64
CA ASP A 58 -4.59 -12.08 30.10
C ASP A 58 -4.74 -11.02 29.00
N MET A 59 -3.99 -11.13 27.89
CA MET A 59 -4.21 -10.26 26.74
C MET A 59 -5.22 -10.88 25.76
N GLY A 60 -5.59 -12.15 25.95
CA GLY A 60 -6.32 -12.97 24.98
C GLY A 60 -5.40 -13.44 23.83
N ILE A 61 -5.95 -14.24 22.90
CA ILE A 61 -5.29 -14.53 21.62
C ILE A 61 -5.35 -13.25 20.75
N THR A 62 -4.50 -12.26 21.04
CA THR A 62 -4.36 -11.10 20.16
C THR A 62 -3.42 -11.47 19.02
N ASN A 63 -3.94 -12.15 18.01
CA ASN A 63 -3.39 -11.95 16.68
C ASN A 63 -3.92 -10.58 16.28
N ASN A 64 -3.23 -9.48 16.60
CA ASN A 64 -3.65 -8.18 16.10
C ASN A 64 -3.67 -8.30 14.57
N PRO A 65 -4.84 -8.42 13.91
CA PRO A 65 -4.90 -8.83 12.49
C PRO A 65 -4.27 -7.77 11.59
N ALA A 66 -4.00 -6.60 12.17
CA ALA A 66 -3.46 -5.41 11.58
C ALA A 66 -2.03 -5.10 12.05
N GLU A 67 -1.25 -6.03 12.63
CA GLU A 67 0.15 -5.73 13.05
C GLU A 67 0.99 -5.12 11.92
N SER A 68 0.83 -5.63 10.69
CA SER A 68 1.52 -5.12 9.51
C SER A 68 1.02 -3.73 9.09
N ILE A 69 -0.28 -3.46 9.23
CA ILE A 69 -0.85 -2.10 9.04
C ILE A 69 -0.34 -1.15 10.12
N ASN A 70 -0.37 -1.57 11.38
CA ASN A 70 0.08 -0.80 12.53
C ASN A 70 1.58 -0.51 12.43
N ALA A 71 2.39 -1.46 11.97
CA ALA A 71 3.81 -1.24 11.72
C ALA A 71 4.05 -0.12 10.71
N VAL A 72 3.33 -0.13 9.57
CA VAL A 72 3.44 0.93 8.55
C VAL A 72 2.91 2.26 9.08
N LEU A 73 1.76 2.27 9.75
CA LEU A 73 1.16 3.50 10.29
C LEU A 73 2.04 4.13 11.38
N HIS A 74 2.58 3.33 12.30
CA HIS A 74 3.51 3.82 13.33
C HIS A 74 4.79 4.35 12.71
N ALA A 75 5.34 3.68 11.69
CA ALA A 75 6.51 4.16 10.98
C ALA A 75 6.24 5.50 10.26
N LEU A 76 5.04 5.68 9.69
CA LEU A 76 4.61 6.97 9.12
C LEU A 76 4.39 8.04 10.19
N GLN A 77 3.78 7.71 11.33
CA GLN A 77 3.55 8.65 12.44
C GLN A 77 4.86 9.12 13.10
N ASN A 78 5.84 8.22 13.23
CA ASN A 78 7.17 8.54 13.77
C ASN A 78 7.93 9.52 12.85
N TRP A 79 7.54 9.61 11.58
CA TRP A 79 8.08 10.58 10.66
C TRP A 79 7.33 11.92 10.80
N LYS A 80 7.92 12.85 11.57
CA LYS A 80 7.32 14.13 12.00
C LYS A 80 6.54 14.92 10.93
N GLN A 81 6.98 14.89 9.67
CA GLN A 81 6.26 15.45 8.54
C GLN A 81 6.40 14.51 7.34
N VAL A 82 5.31 13.82 6.99
CA VAL A 82 5.26 12.92 5.84
C VAL A 82 4.55 13.60 4.68
N PRO A 83 5.19 13.75 3.51
CA PRO A 83 4.53 14.14 2.27
C PRO A 83 3.40 13.16 1.90
N LEU A 84 2.28 13.66 1.39
CA LEU A 84 1.08 12.85 1.08
C LEU A 84 1.38 11.71 0.07
N ASP A 85 2.19 12.00 -0.93
CA ASP A 85 2.70 11.05 -1.91
C ASP A 85 3.45 9.87 -1.27
N MET A 86 4.22 10.11 -0.21
CA MET A 86 4.93 9.05 0.54
C MET A 86 3.98 8.17 1.35
N VAL A 87 2.91 8.76 1.87
CA VAL A 87 1.81 8.01 2.52
C VAL A 87 1.12 7.13 1.48
N CYS A 88 0.74 7.69 0.33
CA CYS A 88 0.10 6.95 -0.76
C CYS A 88 0.99 5.80 -1.27
N LEU A 89 2.29 6.03 -1.45
CA LEU A 89 3.25 5.00 -1.86
C LEU A 89 3.36 3.89 -0.81
N SER A 90 3.47 4.23 0.47
CA SER A 90 3.56 3.25 1.55
C SER A 90 2.32 2.37 1.62
N LEU A 91 1.13 2.97 1.50
CA LEU A 91 -0.14 2.23 1.46
C LEU A 91 -0.28 1.37 0.20
N PHE A 92 0.20 1.85 -0.95
CA PHE A 92 0.23 1.07 -2.18
C PHE A 92 1.11 -0.19 -2.04
N HIS A 93 2.31 -0.06 -1.47
CA HIS A 93 3.19 -1.21 -1.24
C HIS A 93 2.61 -2.18 -0.21
N LEU A 94 1.94 -1.68 0.83
CA LEU A 94 1.25 -2.51 1.81
C LEU A 94 0.09 -3.29 1.17
N SER A 95 -0.71 -2.63 0.32
CA SER A 95 -1.78 -3.31 -0.43
C SER A 95 -1.23 -4.37 -1.38
N SER A 96 -0.11 -4.09 -2.04
CA SER A 96 0.58 -5.02 -2.94
C SER A 96 1.12 -6.25 -2.19
N TYR A 97 1.65 -6.04 -0.98
CA TYR A 97 2.08 -7.12 -0.09
C TYR A 97 0.92 -8.07 0.22
N TYR A 98 -0.23 -7.53 0.67
CA TYR A 98 -1.38 -8.36 1.00
C TYR A 98 -2.00 -9.04 -0.21
N TYR A 99 -2.11 -8.35 -1.34
CA TYR A 99 -2.58 -8.96 -2.58
C TYR A 99 -1.74 -10.20 -2.92
N ARG A 100 -0.41 -10.11 -2.77
CA ARG A 100 0.49 -11.23 -3.00
C ARG A 100 0.33 -12.35 -1.97
N GLU A 101 0.21 -12.04 -0.68
CA GLU A 101 0.00 -13.09 0.34
C GLU A 101 -1.35 -13.80 0.17
N ILE A 102 -2.40 -13.09 -0.24
CA ILE A 102 -3.69 -13.68 -0.58
C ILE A 102 -3.57 -14.59 -1.80
N GLU A 103 -2.95 -14.13 -2.89
CA GLU A 103 -2.74 -14.98 -4.08
C GLU A 103 -1.91 -16.22 -3.75
N ARG A 104 -0.86 -16.08 -2.93
CA ARG A 104 -0.07 -17.21 -2.44
C ARG A 104 -0.93 -18.19 -1.64
N ALA A 105 -1.75 -17.70 -0.71
CA ALA A 105 -2.64 -18.53 0.09
C ALA A 105 -3.61 -19.35 -0.77
N LEU A 106 -4.24 -18.72 -1.76
CA LEU A 106 -5.15 -19.39 -2.69
C LEU A 106 -4.45 -20.50 -3.50
N HIS A 107 -3.16 -20.33 -3.79
CA HIS A 107 -2.33 -21.32 -4.47
C HIS A 107 -1.62 -22.28 -3.51
N GLN A 108 -1.95 -22.25 -2.21
CA GLN A 108 -1.37 -23.13 -1.19
C GLN A 108 0.14 -22.93 -1.04
N LEU A 109 0.59 -21.70 -1.24
CA LEU A 109 1.98 -21.26 -1.13
C LEU A 109 2.09 -20.21 -0.01
N GLY A 110 3.24 -20.14 0.65
CA GLY A 110 3.50 -19.13 1.68
C GLY A 110 2.92 -19.45 3.05
N ASN A 111 2.74 -18.41 3.87
CA ASN A 111 2.46 -18.57 5.30
C ASN A 111 0.96 -18.52 5.63
N TRP A 112 0.14 -18.04 4.70
CA TRP A 112 -1.29 -17.88 4.89
C TRP A 112 -2.02 -19.08 4.31
N ASN A 113 -2.92 -19.66 5.11
CA ASN A 113 -3.71 -20.81 4.71
C ASN A 113 -5.18 -20.42 4.57
N VAL A 114 -5.82 -20.94 3.53
CA VAL A 114 -7.26 -20.81 3.33
C VAL A 114 -7.97 -21.68 4.37
N LYS A 115 -9.06 -21.18 4.98
CA LYS A 115 -9.87 -21.99 5.90
C LYS A 115 -10.67 -23.03 5.13
N ASP A 116 -11.00 -24.14 5.79
CA ASP A 116 -11.72 -25.28 5.20
C ASP A 116 -13.00 -24.87 4.46
N GLU A 117 -13.78 -23.93 5.02
CA GLU A 117 -15.01 -23.40 4.41
C GLU A 117 -14.79 -22.70 3.05
N TYR A 118 -13.55 -22.29 2.75
CA TYR A 118 -13.16 -21.60 1.51
C TYR A 118 -12.30 -22.47 0.59
N PHE A 119 -12.17 -23.78 0.82
CA PHE A 119 -11.35 -24.65 -0.04
C PHE A 119 -11.77 -24.64 -1.51
N HIS A 120 -13.02 -24.34 -1.81
CA HIS A 120 -13.51 -24.15 -3.17
C HIS A 120 -12.85 -22.97 -3.92
N LEU A 121 -12.16 -22.05 -3.22
CA LEU A 121 -11.39 -20.95 -3.81
C LEU A 121 -9.94 -21.35 -4.10
N LEU A 122 -9.50 -22.53 -3.68
CA LEU A 122 -8.14 -22.99 -3.92
C LEU A 122 -7.86 -23.13 -5.42
N ARG A 123 -6.63 -22.82 -5.77
CA ARG A 123 -6.11 -22.85 -7.13
C ARG A 123 -4.91 -23.79 -7.18
N GLU A 124 -4.64 -24.30 -8.38
CA GLU A 124 -3.52 -25.20 -8.61
C GLU A 124 -2.19 -24.45 -8.41
N PRO A 125 -1.26 -24.92 -7.57
CA PRO A 125 -0.02 -24.18 -7.27
C PRO A 125 0.82 -23.83 -8.51
N SER A 126 0.76 -24.65 -9.56
CA SER A 126 1.48 -24.45 -10.82
C SER A 126 1.00 -23.21 -11.60
N LEU A 127 -0.22 -22.74 -11.34
CA LEU A 127 -0.85 -21.60 -12.01
C LEU A 127 -0.57 -20.26 -11.32
N MET A 128 0.30 -20.25 -10.30
CA MET A 128 0.65 -19.03 -9.56
C MET A 128 1.18 -17.95 -10.52
N PRO A 129 0.54 -16.77 -10.58
CA PRO A 129 0.99 -15.69 -11.45
C PRO A 129 2.35 -15.15 -10.99
N ARG A 130 3.15 -14.69 -11.95
CA ARG A 130 4.39 -13.95 -11.65
C ARG A 130 4.03 -12.57 -11.08
N LEU A 131 4.06 -12.45 -9.76
CA LEU A 131 3.78 -11.20 -9.06
C LEU A 131 5.05 -10.36 -8.83
N PRO A 132 4.93 -9.03 -8.75
CA PRO A 132 6.02 -8.15 -8.34
C PRO A 132 6.68 -8.58 -7.01
N LYS A 133 7.96 -8.25 -6.85
CA LYS A 133 8.60 -8.31 -5.53
C LYS A 133 7.94 -7.26 -4.63
N VAL A 134 7.65 -7.66 -3.39
CA VAL A 134 7.05 -6.79 -2.37
C VAL A 134 7.98 -6.72 -1.17
N SER A 135 7.99 -5.59 -0.48
CA SER A 135 8.73 -5.41 0.76
C SER A 135 7.93 -5.95 1.95
N ASP A 136 8.63 -6.39 2.99
CA ASP A 136 7.99 -6.66 4.27
C ASP A 136 7.38 -5.37 4.84
N PRO A 137 6.18 -5.42 5.46
CA PRO A 137 5.51 -4.25 6.02
C PRO A 137 6.40 -3.40 6.96
N LYS A 138 7.31 -4.02 7.71
CA LYS A 138 8.23 -3.30 8.60
C LYS A 138 9.27 -2.45 7.84
N GLU A 139 9.58 -2.82 6.60
CA GLU A 139 10.59 -2.16 5.78
C GLU A 139 10.02 -1.14 4.79
N ILE A 140 8.72 -1.15 4.53
CA ILE A 140 8.07 -0.32 3.50
C ILE A 140 8.44 1.16 3.65
N VAL A 141 8.24 1.73 4.84
CA VAL A 141 8.45 3.17 5.05
C VAL A 141 9.93 3.54 4.92
N ALA A 142 10.84 2.68 5.38
CA ALA A 142 12.28 2.89 5.24
C ALA A 142 12.70 2.88 3.77
N ARG A 143 12.20 1.92 2.99
CA ARG A 143 12.48 1.78 1.55
C ARG A 143 11.88 2.90 0.71
N VAL A 144 10.64 3.32 1.01
CA VAL A 144 10.01 4.48 0.38
C VAL A 144 10.83 5.74 0.64
N LYS A 145 11.26 5.96 1.89
CA LYS A 145 12.08 7.11 2.29
C LYS A 145 13.44 7.15 1.58
N SER A 146 14.08 6.00 1.38
CA SER A 146 15.37 5.90 0.68
C SER A 146 15.25 5.84 -0.84
N GLY A 147 14.04 5.77 -1.40
CA GLY A 147 13.83 5.55 -2.84
C GLY A 147 14.24 4.15 -3.32
N LEU A 148 14.52 3.22 -2.40
CA LEU A 148 14.94 1.84 -2.67
C LEU A 148 13.73 0.91 -2.71
N LEU A 149 12.86 1.13 -3.70
CA LEU A 149 11.70 0.26 -3.92
C LEU A 149 12.15 -1.07 -4.57
N PRO A 150 11.49 -2.19 -4.29
CA PRO A 150 11.84 -3.48 -4.88
C PRO A 150 11.76 -3.43 -6.41
N SER A 151 12.91 -3.58 -7.05
CA SER A 151 13.04 -3.70 -8.50
C SER A 151 12.51 -5.05 -8.97
N HIS A 152 11.88 -5.07 -10.15
CA HIS A 152 11.55 -6.31 -10.87
C HIS A 152 12.78 -7.06 -11.41
N SER A 153 13.97 -6.47 -11.31
CA SER A 153 15.20 -7.14 -11.70
C SER A 153 15.61 -8.15 -10.62
N GLY A 154 15.89 -9.39 -11.03
CA GLY A 154 16.43 -10.45 -10.17
C GLY A 154 17.87 -10.19 -9.70
N LYS A 155 18.25 -8.93 -9.46
CA LYS A 155 19.53 -8.59 -8.86
C LYS A 155 19.43 -8.70 -7.35
N ASP A 156 20.46 -9.27 -6.75
CA ASP A 156 20.55 -9.49 -5.32
C ASP A 156 20.54 -8.16 -4.57
N ASP A 157 19.80 -8.11 -3.46
CA ASP A 157 19.60 -6.91 -2.63
C ASP A 157 20.93 -6.30 -2.14
N LYS A 158 22.04 -7.07 -2.16
CA LYS A 158 23.38 -6.63 -1.75
C LYS A 158 24.03 -5.64 -2.74
N GLU A 159 23.85 -5.79 -4.05
CA GLU A 159 24.45 -4.87 -5.04
C GLU A 159 23.76 -3.49 -5.05
N ILE A 160 22.47 -3.45 -4.70
CA ILE A 160 21.66 -2.23 -4.65
C ILE A 160 22.02 -1.39 -3.42
N ILE A 161 22.34 -2.02 -2.28
CA ILE A 161 22.74 -1.34 -1.04
C ILE A 161 24.13 -0.69 -1.19
N GLU A 162 25.09 -1.34 -1.87
CA GLU A 162 26.41 -0.76 -2.11
C GLU A 162 26.38 0.40 -3.12
N SER A 163 25.48 0.36 -4.09
CA SER A 163 25.29 1.46 -5.05
C SER A 163 24.54 2.65 -4.44
N ALA A 164 23.68 2.44 -3.44
CA ALA A 164 23.00 3.50 -2.67
C ALA A 164 23.94 4.27 -1.71
N ASN A 165 25.00 3.62 -1.20
CA ASN A 165 26.01 4.27 -0.36
C ASN A 165 26.94 5.22 -1.14
N ARG A 166 26.95 5.14 -2.47
CA ARG A 166 27.53 6.18 -3.33
C ARG A 166 26.53 7.32 -3.46
N LYS A 167 26.49 8.17 -2.44
CA LYS A 167 25.80 9.46 -2.46
C LYS A 167 25.98 10.15 -3.81
N THR A 168 24.87 10.35 -4.51
CA THR A 168 24.66 11.63 -5.17
C THR A 168 23.70 12.39 -4.27
N ASP A 169 24.10 13.57 -3.81
CA ASP A 169 23.29 14.51 -3.04
C ASP A 169 22.13 15.02 -3.90
N LEU A 170 21.17 14.13 -4.19
CA LEU A 170 19.98 14.44 -4.96
C LEU A 170 18.91 14.96 -4.00
N THR A 171 18.75 16.28 -3.98
CA THR A 171 17.59 16.99 -3.43
C THR A 171 16.34 16.83 -4.31
N VAL A 172 16.23 15.70 -5.01
CA VAL A 172 15.11 15.36 -5.87
C VAL A 172 14.01 14.77 -5.00
N ASP A 173 12.80 15.33 -5.06
CA ASP A 173 11.63 14.74 -4.38
C ASP A 173 11.58 13.24 -4.67
N SER A 174 11.67 12.43 -3.62
CA SER A 174 11.96 11.00 -3.75
C SER A 174 10.85 10.25 -4.50
N SER A 175 9.62 10.78 -4.53
CA SER A 175 8.48 10.21 -5.25
C SER A 175 8.61 10.33 -6.77
N ILE A 176 9.07 11.49 -7.28
CA ILE A 176 9.27 11.71 -8.72
C ILE A 176 10.43 10.86 -9.21
N PHE A 177 11.49 10.75 -8.41
CA PHE A 177 12.61 9.85 -8.70
C PHE A 177 12.14 8.39 -8.73
N SER A 178 11.39 7.95 -7.71
CA SER A 178 10.84 6.59 -7.64
C SER A 178 9.97 6.25 -8.86
N LEU A 179 9.09 7.16 -9.28
CA LEU A 179 8.26 6.99 -10.47
C LEU A 179 9.08 6.90 -11.77
N ALA A 180 10.16 7.67 -11.85
CA ALA A 180 11.06 7.64 -12.99
C ALA A 180 11.81 6.30 -13.08
N VAL A 181 12.32 5.81 -11.94
CA VAL A 181 12.96 4.48 -11.84
C VAL A 181 11.96 3.38 -12.23
N ASP A 182 10.77 3.39 -11.65
CA ASP A 182 9.71 2.41 -11.96
C ASP A 182 9.34 2.39 -13.46
N ALA A 183 9.23 3.56 -14.09
CA ALA A 183 8.95 3.66 -15.52
C ALA A 183 10.08 3.07 -16.40
N VAL A 184 11.34 3.23 -16.00
CA VAL A 184 12.48 2.63 -16.70
C VAL A 184 12.49 1.11 -16.51
N GLU A 185 12.29 0.64 -15.28
CA GLU A 185 12.29 -0.79 -14.95
C GLU A 185 11.17 -1.56 -15.65
N LYS A 186 9.96 -0.98 -15.70
CA LYS A 186 8.81 -1.56 -16.40
C LYS A 186 8.88 -1.45 -17.93
N ARG A 187 9.99 -0.92 -18.47
CA ARG A 187 10.19 -0.67 -19.91
C ARG A 187 9.08 0.19 -20.51
N TYR A 188 8.61 1.19 -19.74
CA TYR A 188 7.59 2.13 -20.18
C TYR A 188 8.18 3.31 -20.96
N VAL A 189 9.50 3.44 -20.99
CA VAL A 189 10.22 4.41 -21.83
C VAL A 189 10.63 3.72 -23.13
N SER A 190 10.19 4.28 -24.26
CA SER A 190 10.57 3.81 -25.60
C SER A 190 11.06 4.99 -26.44
N LEU A 191 12.16 4.82 -27.18
CA LEU A 191 12.62 5.80 -28.15
C LEU A 191 11.64 5.83 -29.33
N ALA A 192 11.13 7.02 -29.67
CA ALA A 192 10.24 7.20 -30.81
C ALA A 192 10.97 7.82 -32.00
N ASP A 193 11.86 8.77 -31.74
CA ASP A 193 12.72 9.42 -32.75
C ASP A 193 13.99 9.97 -32.06
N THR A 194 14.96 10.43 -32.83
CA THR A 194 16.19 11.08 -32.34
C THR A 194 15.87 12.20 -31.34
N GLY A 195 16.24 11.99 -30.08
CA GLY A 195 15.97 12.96 -29.01
C GLY A 195 14.50 13.05 -28.55
N CYS A 196 13.65 12.11 -28.99
CA CYS A 196 12.23 12.03 -28.64
C CYS A 196 11.87 10.64 -28.11
N TRP A 197 11.22 10.61 -26.95
CA TRP A 197 10.79 9.40 -26.27
C TRP A 197 9.29 9.43 -26.03
N VAL A 198 8.71 8.23 -25.93
CA VAL A 198 7.37 8.01 -25.42
C VAL A 198 7.53 7.33 -24.07
N VAL A 199 6.93 7.92 -23.04
CA VAL A 199 6.88 7.36 -21.69
C VAL A 199 5.43 7.03 -21.36
N ARG A 200 5.15 5.76 -21.08
CA ARG A 200 3.82 5.34 -20.60
C ARG A 200 3.64 5.74 -19.14
N ALA A 201 2.44 6.13 -18.78
CA ALA A 201 2.08 6.43 -17.41
C ALA A 201 2.13 5.16 -16.53
N THR A 202 1.93 5.32 -15.23
CA THR A 202 1.87 4.19 -14.28
C THR A 202 0.74 3.19 -14.59
N ASP A 203 -0.28 3.61 -15.35
CA ASP A 203 -1.35 2.75 -15.86
C ASP A 203 -0.90 1.83 -17.02
N GLY A 204 0.33 2.00 -17.51
CA GLY A 204 0.91 1.24 -18.62
C GLY A 204 0.25 1.49 -19.99
N LYS A 205 -0.71 2.41 -20.08
CA LYS A 205 -1.54 2.63 -21.27
C LYS A 205 -1.42 4.05 -21.82
N THR A 206 -1.43 5.05 -20.95
CA THR A 206 -1.46 6.45 -21.37
C THR A 206 -0.06 6.90 -21.81
N PRO A 207 0.17 7.26 -23.10
CA PRO A 207 1.49 7.64 -23.57
C PRO A 207 1.72 9.15 -23.43
N TYR A 208 2.91 9.53 -22.99
CA TYR A 208 3.39 10.91 -22.98
C TYR A 208 4.64 11.05 -23.84
N ALA A 209 4.58 11.95 -24.82
CA ALA A 209 5.75 12.37 -25.58
C ALA A 209 6.68 13.23 -24.71
N VAL A 210 7.97 12.93 -24.75
CA VAL A 210 9.06 13.63 -24.07
C VAL A 210 10.14 13.93 -25.09
N ARG A 211 10.65 15.17 -25.07
CA ARG A 211 11.79 15.61 -25.87
C ARG A 211 12.84 16.16 -24.93
N LEU A 212 14.07 15.66 -24.99
CA LEU A 212 15.18 16.18 -24.17
C LEU A 212 15.93 17.29 -24.89
N PHE A 213 16.09 17.20 -26.21
CA PHE A 213 16.87 18.16 -27.01
C PHE A 213 16.06 18.75 -28.16
N PRO A 214 16.23 20.04 -28.50
CA PRO A 214 17.17 21.01 -27.93
C PRO A 214 16.69 21.65 -26.60
N LYS A 215 15.43 21.44 -26.21
CA LYS A 215 14.87 21.87 -24.92
C LYS A 215 14.03 20.76 -24.33
N GLU A 216 14.12 20.59 -23.02
CA GLU A 216 13.33 19.62 -22.27
C GLU A 216 11.85 19.99 -22.28
N GLN A 217 11.03 19.09 -22.82
CA GLN A 217 9.59 19.25 -22.91
C GLN A 217 8.89 17.91 -22.70
N CYS A 218 7.79 17.94 -21.96
CA CYS A 218 6.89 16.81 -21.83
C CYS A 218 5.45 17.23 -22.13
N SER A 219 4.71 16.35 -22.78
CA SER A 219 3.27 16.51 -23.05
C SER A 219 2.37 16.33 -21.81
N CYS A 220 2.90 15.90 -20.67
CA CYS A 220 2.13 15.77 -19.44
C CYS A 220 1.72 17.14 -18.87
N ALA A 221 0.73 17.15 -17.96
CA ALA A 221 0.21 18.38 -17.36
C ALA A 221 1.25 19.20 -16.58
N GLN A 222 2.30 18.55 -16.07
CA GLN A 222 3.40 19.21 -15.35
C GLN A 222 4.38 19.92 -16.29
N GLY A 223 4.52 19.44 -17.54
CA GLY A 223 5.30 20.04 -18.61
C GLY A 223 6.83 20.00 -18.43
N LYS A 224 7.35 20.54 -17.33
CA LYS A 224 8.78 20.62 -16.97
C LYS A 224 9.06 19.88 -15.66
N ASN A 225 10.27 19.33 -15.52
CA ASN A 225 10.74 18.63 -14.31
C ASN A 225 9.72 17.61 -13.78
N CYS A 226 9.17 16.81 -14.70
CA CYS A 226 8.26 15.71 -14.38
C CYS A 226 9.02 14.37 -14.39
N TYR A 227 8.42 13.33 -13.80
CA TYR A 227 9.05 12.00 -13.77
C TYR A 227 9.29 11.42 -15.17
N HIS A 228 8.48 11.80 -16.18
CA HIS A 228 8.70 11.34 -17.56
C HIS A 228 10.03 11.85 -18.14
N ILE A 229 10.36 13.13 -17.91
CA ILE A 229 11.66 13.71 -18.33
C ILE A 229 12.79 13.03 -17.56
N LEU A 230 12.60 12.85 -16.25
CA LEU A 230 13.57 12.20 -15.39
C LEU A 230 13.83 10.74 -15.81
N ALA A 231 12.79 10.00 -16.20
CA ALA A 231 12.90 8.63 -16.69
C ALA A 231 13.72 8.56 -17.99
N CYS A 232 13.50 9.50 -18.91
CA CYS A 232 14.31 9.61 -20.13
C CYS A 232 15.78 9.96 -19.81
N LYS A 233 16.05 10.86 -18.86
CA LYS A 233 17.41 11.19 -18.40
C LYS A 233 18.12 9.99 -17.77
N LEU A 234 17.44 9.26 -16.89
CA LEU A 234 17.93 8.02 -16.28
C LEU A 234 18.27 6.97 -17.35
N MET A 235 17.35 6.75 -18.30
CA MET A 235 17.55 5.77 -19.37
C MET A 235 18.72 6.14 -20.31
N THR A 236 18.96 7.43 -20.53
CA THR A 236 20.05 7.93 -21.39
C THR A 236 21.37 8.15 -20.65
N GLY A 237 21.42 7.92 -19.33
CA GLY A 237 22.62 8.10 -18.51
C GLY A 237 23.04 9.56 -18.31
N GLN A 238 22.12 10.52 -18.49
CA GLN A 238 22.41 11.94 -18.25
C GLN A 238 22.48 12.26 -16.76
N GLU A 239 23.35 13.18 -16.36
CA GLU A 239 23.46 13.64 -14.97
C GLU A 239 22.22 14.43 -14.53
N ILE A 240 21.74 14.16 -13.32
CA ILE A 240 20.52 14.72 -12.74
C ILE A 240 20.90 15.77 -11.69
N ARG A 241 21.68 16.78 -12.05
CA ARG A 241 22.14 17.79 -11.06
C ARG A 241 21.14 18.94 -10.84
N ASP A 242 20.32 19.26 -11.86
CA ASP A 242 19.45 20.45 -11.86
C ASP A 242 17.94 20.15 -11.74
N PHE A 243 17.58 18.95 -11.30
CA PHE A 243 16.17 18.56 -11.24
C PHE A 243 15.51 19.09 -9.96
N VAL A 244 14.89 20.27 -10.07
CA VAL A 244 14.05 20.83 -9.01
C VAL A 244 12.58 20.69 -9.41
N PRO A 245 11.80 19.83 -8.75
CA PRO A 245 10.39 19.69 -9.09
C PRO A 245 9.65 21.00 -8.83
N PRO A 246 8.80 21.47 -9.76
CA PRO A 246 8.02 22.67 -9.55
C PRO A 246 7.06 22.41 -8.39
N LYS A 247 7.15 23.23 -7.34
CA LYS A 247 6.19 23.19 -6.23
C LYS A 247 4.78 23.35 -6.83
N PRO A 248 3.86 22.40 -6.60
CA PRO A 248 2.52 22.52 -7.14
C PRO A 248 1.85 23.75 -6.50
N ASN A 249 1.63 24.79 -7.31
CA ASN A 249 0.85 25.93 -6.87
C ASN A 249 -0.62 25.49 -6.86
N MET A 250 -1.19 25.31 -5.66
CA MET A 250 -2.58 24.86 -5.46
C MET A 250 -3.61 25.69 -6.25
N THR A 251 -3.31 26.97 -6.46
CA THR A 251 -4.11 27.89 -7.28
C THR A 251 -4.14 27.47 -8.76
N CYS A 252 -3.04 26.93 -9.30
CA CYS A 252 -2.94 26.47 -10.69
C CYS A 252 -3.72 25.16 -10.91
N LEU A 253 -3.66 24.22 -9.94
CA LEU A 253 -4.46 22.99 -9.94
C LEU A 253 -5.96 23.29 -9.91
N GLN A 254 -6.39 24.21 -9.05
CA GLN A 254 -7.79 24.66 -8.99
C GLN A 254 -8.22 25.37 -10.29
N GLN A 255 -7.37 26.20 -10.88
CA GLN A 255 -7.66 26.85 -12.17
C GLN A 255 -7.74 25.85 -13.33
N GLN A 256 -6.87 24.84 -13.39
CA GLN A 256 -6.93 23.79 -14.42
C GLN A 256 -8.19 22.90 -14.26
N ALA A 257 -8.56 22.55 -13.03
CA ALA A 257 -9.80 21.84 -12.75
C ALA A 257 -11.03 22.66 -13.20
N ARG A 258 -11.03 23.98 -12.96
CA ARG A 258 -12.07 24.91 -13.44
C ARG A 258 -12.08 25.03 -14.96
N ARG A 259 -10.92 25.05 -15.63
CA ARG A 259 -10.82 25.12 -17.10
C ARG A 259 -11.35 23.85 -17.78
N LYS A 260 -11.13 22.67 -17.20
CA LYS A 260 -11.74 21.41 -17.68
C LYS A 260 -13.26 21.35 -17.50
N ARG A 261 -13.81 22.07 -16.50
CA ARG A 261 -15.25 22.18 -16.23
C ARG A 261 -15.95 23.29 -17.01
N LYS A 262 -15.22 24.19 -17.69
CA LYS A 262 -15.85 25.14 -18.60
C LYS A 262 -16.28 24.36 -19.84
N GLU A 263 -17.58 24.09 -19.93
CA GLU A 263 -18.23 23.65 -21.16
C GLU A 263 -17.72 24.51 -22.32
N LYS A 264 -17.30 23.86 -23.41
CA LYS A 264 -17.02 24.57 -24.66
C LYS A 264 -18.29 25.36 -25.00
N PRO A 265 -18.21 26.66 -25.35
CA PRO A 265 -19.40 27.39 -25.75
C PRO A 265 -20.05 26.61 -26.89
N ALA A 266 -21.29 26.18 -26.67
CA ALA A 266 -22.09 25.52 -27.69
C ALA A 266 -22.08 26.44 -28.91
N GLY A 267 -21.49 25.95 -30.00
CA GLY A 267 -21.43 26.68 -31.26
C GLY A 267 -22.83 27.17 -31.61
N ARG A 268 -22.93 28.46 -31.91
CA ARG A 268 -24.16 29.11 -32.38
C ARG A 268 -24.74 28.22 -33.49
N LYS A 269 -25.90 27.60 -33.27
CA LYS A 269 -26.66 26.98 -34.36
C LYS A 269 -26.88 28.10 -35.39
N LYS A 270 -26.31 27.93 -36.58
CA LYS A 270 -26.48 28.87 -37.70
C LYS A 270 -27.98 29.02 -38.02
N PRO A 271 -28.40 30.19 -38.55
CA PRO A 271 -29.79 30.45 -38.91
C PRO A 271 -30.31 29.47 -39.96
#